data_AF-A0A1M5DC26-F1
#
_entry.id   AF-A0A1M5DC26-F1
#
_cell.length_a   1.000
_cell.length_b   1.000
_cell.length_c   1.000
_cell.angle_alpha   90.00
_cell.angle_beta   90.00
_cell.angle_gamma   90.00
#
_symmetry.space_group_name_H-M   'P 1'
#
loop_
_entity.id
_entity.type
_entity.pdbx_description
1 polymer ?
#
loop_
_entity_poly.entity_id
_entity_poly.type
_entity_poly.pdbx_seq_one_letter_code
_entity_poly.pdbx_strand_id
1 'polypeptide(L)' 'MNKRIYREADEMTKYKMSLSKSNSLNPNYGKPRDEETKQKISDSMKKYWSEVPFKNEFDKK' A
#
# COMPACT_ATOMS: atom_id res chain seq x y z
N MET A 1 -0.11 6.20 -26.00
CA MET A 1 0.51 6.06 -24.67
C MET A 1 1.71 7.00 -24.61
N ASN A 2 1.73 7.94 -23.67
CA ASN A 2 2.88 8.83 -23.50
C ASN A 2 4.11 8.01 -23.08
N LYS A 3 5.24 8.22 -23.75
CA LYS A 3 6.51 7.59 -23.37
C LYS A 3 6.84 8.01 -21.93
N ARG A 4 7.07 7.06 -21.02
CA ARG A 4 7.56 7.38 -19.67
C ARG A 4 8.95 7.99 -19.81
N ILE A 5 9.08 9.25 -19.41
CA ILE A 5 10.38 9.91 -19.33
C ILE A 5 10.93 9.58 -17.95
N TYR A 6 11.97 8.75 -17.92
CA TYR A 6 12.70 8.48 -16.69
C TYR A 6 13.62 9.67 -16.42
N ARG A 7 13.39 10.36 -15.31
CA ARG A 7 14.30 11.37 -14.78
C ARG A 7 14.66 10.95 -13.37
N GLU A 8 15.95 10.96 -13.06
CA GLU A 8 16.41 10.76 -11.69
C GLU A 8 16.18 12.05 -10.90
N ALA A 9 15.45 11.95 -9.79
CA ALA A 9 15.30 13.05 -8.87
C ALA A 9 16.58 13.21 -8.03
N ASP A 10 16.91 14.45 -7.70
CA ASP A 10 17.98 14.75 -6.74
C ASP A 10 17.70 14.11 -5.37
N GLU A 11 18.75 13.72 -4.66
CA GLU A 11 18.66 13.06 -3.35
C GLU A 11 17.92 13.91 -2.33
N MET A 12 18.12 15.24 -2.34
CA MET A 12 17.38 16.13 -1.45
C MET A 12 15.89 16.18 -1.77
N THR A 13 15.53 15.99 -3.04
CA THR A 13 14.13 15.93 -3.46
C THR A 13 13.48 14.63 -2.99
N LYS A 14 14.18 13.49 -3.17
CA LYS A 14 13.72 12.20 -2.64
C LYS A 14 13.52 12.26 -1.13
N TYR A 15 14.47 12.86 -0.40
CA TYR A 15 14.39 13.04 1.04
C TYR A 15 13.18 13.87 1.46
N LYS A 16 12.97 15.04 0.85
CA LYS A 16 11.82 15.92 1.15
C LYS A 16 10.49 15.22 0.87
N MET A 17 10.39 14.49 -0.23
CA MET A 17 9.19 13.72 -0.58
C MET A 17 8.91 12.57 0.40
N SER A 18 9.97 11.94 0.93
CA SER A 18 9.85 10.93 1.98
C SER A 18 9.32 11.56 3.27
N LEU A 19 9.94 12.66 3.69
CA LEU A 19 9.56 13.39 4.90
C LEU A 19 8.10 13.85 4.84
N SER A 20 7.65 14.42 3.73
CA SER A 20 6.26 14.90 3.57
C SER A 20 5.21 13.79 3.66
N LYS A 21 5.60 12.52 3.43
CA LYS A 21 4.70 11.36 3.53
C LYS A 21 4.73 10.68 4.91
N SER A 22 5.63 11.13 5.79
CA SER A 22 5.87 10.54 7.10
C SER A 22 5.11 11.26 8.22
N ASN A 23 4.75 10.53 9.27
CA ASN A 23 4.21 11.05 10.53
C ASN A 23 3.09 12.10 10.32
N SER A 24 3.12 13.19 11.08
CA SER A 24 2.16 14.29 11.06
C SER A 24 2.15 15.11 9.77
N LEU A 25 3.17 14.96 8.91
CA LEU A 25 3.21 15.63 7.61
C LEU A 25 2.33 14.92 6.58
N ASN A 26 2.03 13.63 6.79
CA ASN A 26 1.14 12.90 5.92
C ASN A 26 -0.28 13.52 5.99
N PRO A 27 -0.90 13.90 4.84
CA PRO A 27 -2.23 14.51 4.83
C PRO A 27 -3.35 13.67 5.45
N ASN A 28 -3.13 12.35 5.58
CA ASN A 28 -4.05 11.40 6.17
C ASN A 28 -3.67 10.99 7.61
N TYR A 29 -2.66 11.63 8.21
CA TYR A 29 -2.31 11.37 9.60
C TYR A 29 -3.49 11.69 10.53
N GLY A 30 -3.77 10.77 11.46
CA GLY A 30 -4.88 10.89 12.42
C GLY A 30 -6.29 10.74 11.83
N LYS A 31 -6.44 10.57 10.52
CA LYS A 31 -7.76 10.40 9.88
C LYS A 31 -8.13 8.90 9.80
N PRO A 32 -9.18 8.45 10.51
CA PRO A 32 -9.64 7.07 10.38
C PRO A 32 -10.24 6.85 8.99
N ARG A 33 -10.19 5.59 8.52
CA ARG A 33 -10.86 5.17 7.29
C ARG A 33 -12.33 4.86 7.57
N ASP A 34 -13.19 5.06 6.59
CA ASP A 34 -14.58 4.61 6.63
C ASP A 34 -14.68 3.09 6.70
N GLU A 35 -15.74 2.57 7.31
CA GLU A 35 -15.96 1.13 7.48
C GLU A 35 -15.99 0.38 6.14
N GLU A 36 -16.59 0.97 5.11
CA GLU A 36 -16.61 0.38 3.76
C GLU A 36 -15.19 0.19 3.21
N THR A 37 -14.30 1.16 3.44
CA THR A 37 -12.90 1.07 2.99
C THR A 37 -12.13 0.02 3.79
N LYS A 38 -12.37 -0.07 5.11
CA LYS A 38 -11.78 -1.13 5.95
C LYS A 38 -12.21 -2.52 5.46
N GLN A 39 -13.48 -2.68 5.13
CA GLN A 39 -14.03 -3.94 4.62
C GLN A 39 -13.38 -4.34 3.29
N LYS A 40 -13.28 -3.42 2.32
CA LYS A 40 -12.62 -3.68 1.03
C LYS A 40 -11.16 -4.14 1.19
N ILE A 41 -10.41 -3.51 2.10
CA ILE A 41 -9.02 -3.91 2.40
C ILE A 41 -8.99 -5.33 3.00
N SER A 42 -9.87 -5.60 3.96
CA SER A 42 -9.99 -6.92 4.62
C SER A 42 -10.28 -8.03 3.61
N ASP A 43 -11.27 -7.82 2.73
CA ASP A 43 -11.68 -8.82 1.75
C ASP A 43 -10.61 -9.06 0.69
N SER A 44 -9.95 -7.99 0.21
CA SER A 44 -8.82 -8.13 -0.71
C SER A 44 -7.67 -8.94 -0.09
N MET A 45 -7.39 -8.73 1.19
CA MET A 45 -6.31 -9.45 1.88
C MET A 45 -6.67 -10.92 2.07
N LYS A 46 -7.90 -11.22 2.52
CA LYS A 46 -8.40 -12.60 2.65
C LYS A 46 -8.33 -13.35 1.32
N LYS A 47 -8.79 -12.71 0.24
CA LYS A 47 -8.74 -13.26 -1.12
C LYS A 47 -7.31 -13.63 -1.52
N TYR A 48 -6.37 -12.69 -1.38
CA TYR A 48 -4.96 -12.96 -1.67
C TYR A 48 -4.46 -14.19 -0.91
N TRP A 49 -4.66 -14.25 0.41
CA TRP A 49 -4.17 -15.38 1.22
C TRP A 49 -4.86 -16.72 0.94
N SER A 50 -6.10 -16.73 0.43
CA SER A 50 -6.74 -17.97 -0.04
C SER A 50 -6.17 -18.48 -1.36
N GLU A 51 -5.69 -17.56 -2.20
CA GLU A 51 -5.09 -17.88 -3.50
C GLU A 51 -3.60 -18.27 -3.37
N VAL A 52 -2.94 -17.89 -2.26
CA VAL A 52 -1.54 -18.27 -1.99
C VAL A 52 -1.42 -19.79 -1.87
N PRO A 53 -0.63 -20.46 -2.73
CA PRO A 53 -0.55 -21.93 -2.80
C PRO A 53 -0.21 -22.61 -1.47
N PHE A 54 0.62 -21.95 -0.66
CA PHE A 54 1.13 -22.49 0.59
C PHE A 54 0.05 -22.73 1.65
N LYS A 55 -1.09 -22.03 1.61
CA LYS A 55 -2.16 -22.21 2.61
C LYS A 55 -3.03 -23.44 2.29
N ASN A 56 -3.22 -23.72 1.00
CA ASN A 56 -4.06 -24.81 0.50
C ASN A 56 -3.44 -26.22 0.68
N GLU A 57 -2.20 -26.30 1.16
CA GLU A 57 -1.49 -27.57 1.41
C GLU A 57 -1.53 -27.99 2.89
N PHE A 58 -1.59 -27.05 3.83
CA PHE A 58 -1.62 -27.35 5.27
C PHE A 58 -3.04 -27.55 5.82
N ASP A 59 -4.05 -26.97 5.17
CA ASP A 59 -5.47 -27.14 5.55
C ASP A 59 -6.10 -28.45 5.01
N LYS A 60 -5.31 -29.32 4.35
CA LYS A 60 -5.74 -30.63 3.77
C LYS A 60 -5.50 -31.85 4.67
N LYS A 61 -5.27 -31.66 5.97
CA LYS A 61 -5.17 -32.74 6.97
C LYS A 61 -6.43 -32.82 7.81
#